data_AF-A0A061JD25-F1
#
_entry.id   AF-A0A061JD25-F1
#
_cell.length_a   1.000
_cell.length_b   1.000
_cell.length_c   1.000
_cell.angle_alpha   90.00
_cell.angle_beta   90.00
_cell.angle_gamma   90.00
#
_symmetry.space_group_name_H-M   'P 1'
#
loop_
_entity.id
_entity.type
_entity.pdbx_description
1 polymer ?
#
loop_
_entity_poly.entity_id
_entity_poly.type
_entity_poly.pdbx_seq_one_letter_code
_entity_poly.pdbx_strand_id
1 'polypeptide(L)'
;MDDDISDGPPPERSARVRPRHRSTLPAVTRHKPVDPRFSDLYGTVDQKQFESHYKFLREQQEEEETRRRHRMRCLKCIVRRGELEASGANLEEYDLSENEREVFGEDHLDELLAMKLRPLPDLQMELQGLQRESQRHVSRMKGRQVQSSRDNLKKEIIKREAVAVKEGKKQRPFIPKRAQFKREILADTFERLERKGGKRAVDKYVERKSRR
;
A
#
# COMPACT_ATOMS: atom_id res chain seq x y z
N MET A 1 26.09 -12.76 60.08
CA MET A 1 26.26 -13.97 60.90
C MET A 1 25.14 -13.90 61.91
N ASP A 2 23.95 -14.34 61.52
CA ASP A 2 22.79 -14.53 62.40
C ASP A 2 22.09 -15.78 61.85
N ASP A 3 22.62 -16.94 62.25
CA ASP A 3 22.01 -18.24 62.00
C ASP A 3 20.98 -18.47 63.12
N ASP A 4 19.76 -17.98 62.90
CA ASP A 4 18.58 -18.40 63.68
C ASP A 4 18.23 -19.86 63.29
N ILE A 5 18.96 -20.81 63.88
CA ILE A 5 18.59 -22.23 63.89
C ILE A 5 17.49 -22.40 64.94
N SER A 6 16.29 -21.94 64.60
CA SER A 6 15.06 -22.26 65.31
C SER A 6 14.70 -23.72 65.01
N ASP A 7 14.93 -24.60 65.99
CA ASP A 7 14.54 -26.02 65.98
C ASP A 7 13.03 -26.17 66.30
N GLY A 8 12.21 -25.37 65.62
CA GLY A 8 10.76 -25.39 65.72
C GLY A 8 10.14 -26.38 64.72
N PRO A 9 8.96 -26.94 65.00
CA PRO A 9 8.26 -27.79 64.04
C PRO A 9 8.01 -27.00 62.75
N PRO A 10 8.13 -27.65 61.57
CA PRO A 10 7.94 -26.97 60.30
C PRO A 10 6.55 -26.32 60.25
N PRO A 11 6.42 -25.14 59.64
CA PRO A 11 5.16 -24.40 59.61
C PRO A 11 4.04 -25.24 58.99
N GLU A 12 2.88 -25.27 59.64
CA GLU A 12 1.73 -26.05 59.20
C GLU A 12 1.32 -25.68 57.78
N ARG A 13 1.34 -26.67 56.88
CA ARG A 13 0.95 -26.50 55.47
C ARG A 13 -0.49 -26.95 55.28
N SER A 14 -1.35 -26.03 54.86
CA SER A 14 -2.71 -26.37 54.45
C SER A 14 -2.71 -27.26 53.20
N ALA A 15 -3.40 -28.41 53.26
CA ALA A 15 -3.59 -29.33 52.14
C ALA A 15 -4.31 -28.70 50.92
N ARG A 16 -4.93 -27.53 51.10
CA ARG A 16 -5.62 -26.78 50.04
C ARG A 16 -4.71 -25.85 49.24
N VAL A 17 -3.45 -25.65 49.66
CA VAL A 17 -2.51 -24.73 49.02
C VAL A 17 -1.43 -25.52 48.28
N ARG A 18 -1.51 -25.55 46.94
CA ARG A 18 -0.47 -26.17 46.11
C ARG A 18 0.86 -25.40 46.24
N PRO A 19 1.99 -26.08 46.48
CA PRO A 19 3.29 -25.42 46.54
C PRO A 19 3.63 -24.80 45.17
N ARG A 20 4.09 -23.54 45.19
CA ARG A 20 4.58 -22.86 43.99
C ARG A 20 5.96 -23.43 43.64
N HIS A 21 6.03 -24.33 42.67
CA HIS A 21 7.31 -24.76 42.08
C HIS A 21 7.98 -23.55 41.40
N ARG A 22 8.98 -22.97 42.05
CA ARG A 22 9.92 -22.04 41.41
C ARG A 22 11.06 -22.89 40.86
N SER A 23 11.01 -23.26 39.59
CA SER A 23 12.17 -23.85 38.91
C SER A 23 13.25 -22.77 38.78
N THR A 24 14.38 -22.94 39.48
CA THR A 24 15.55 -22.06 39.39
C THR A 24 16.41 -22.34 38.15
N LEU A 25 16.09 -23.40 37.41
CA LEU A 25 16.79 -23.74 36.17
C LEU A 25 16.32 -22.81 35.04
N PRO A 26 17.24 -22.11 34.34
CA PRO A 26 16.88 -21.33 33.17
C PRO A 26 16.26 -22.27 32.15
N ALA A 27 15.03 -21.96 31.71
CA ALA A 27 14.35 -22.75 30.71
C ALA A 27 15.20 -22.76 29.43
N VAL A 28 15.74 -23.93 29.06
CA VAL A 28 16.48 -24.11 27.80
C VAL A 28 15.48 -23.91 26.68
N THR A 29 15.52 -22.72 26.06
CA THR A 29 14.72 -22.42 24.88
C THR A 29 15.24 -23.28 23.74
N ARG A 30 14.41 -24.18 23.21
CA ARG A 30 14.77 -24.96 22.03
C ARG A 30 15.02 -23.99 20.87
N HIS A 31 16.20 -24.07 20.26
CA HIS A 31 16.51 -23.28 19.07
C HIS A 31 15.50 -23.64 17.98
N LYS A 32 14.78 -22.65 17.47
CA LYS A 32 13.88 -22.87 16.34
C LYS A 32 14.77 -23.18 15.12
N PRO A 33 14.49 -24.24 14.34
CA PRO A 33 15.16 -24.41 13.06
C PRO A 33 14.75 -23.24 12.16
N VAL A 34 15.70 -22.35 11.87
CA VAL A 34 15.53 -21.25 10.92
C VAL A 34 16.11 -21.74 9.60
N ASP A 35 15.34 -21.63 8.53
CA ASP A 35 15.82 -21.92 7.18
C ASP A 35 17.08 -21.09 6.90
N PRO A 36 18.20 -21.70 6.47
CA PRO A 36 19.47 -21.00 6.30
C PRO A 36 19.41 -19.86 5.28
N ARG A 37 18.43 -19.82 4.38
CA ARG A 37 18.19 -18.68 3.47
C ARG A 37 17.69 -17.43 4.21
N PHE A 38 17.19 -17.60 5.42
CA PHE A 38 16.69 -16.54 6.31
C PHE A 38 17.52 -16.47 7.60
N SER A 39 18.74 -17.02 7.57
CA SER A 39 19.71 -16.87 8.64
C SER A 39 20.15 -15.39 8.73
N ASP A 40 20.21 -14.85 9.95
CA ASP A 40 20.70 -13.49 10.23
C ASP A 40 22.15 -13.27 9.75
N LEU A 41 22.90 -14.33 9.42
CA LEU A 41 24.25 -14.28 8.87
C LEU A 41 24.31 -13.79 7.41
N TYR A 42 23.20 -13.83 6.66
CA TYR A 42 23.16 -13.40 5.25
C TYR A 42 22.92 -11.89 5.06
N GLY A 43 22.89 -11.11 6.15
CA GLY A 43 22.66 -9.67 6.11
C GLY A 43 21.21 -9.31 5.81
N THR A 44 20.76 -8.16 6.30
CA THR A 44 19.45 -7.63 5.94
C THR A 44 19.50 -7.14 4.49
N VAL A 45 18.47 -7.45 3.69
CA VAL A 45 18.35 -6.90 2.32
C VAL A 45 18.37 -5.38 2.41
N ASP A 46 19.42 -4.75 1.88
CA ASP A 46 19.45 -3.30 1.77
C ASP A 46 18.46 -2.87 0.70
N GLN A 47 17.27 -2.48 1.17
CA GLN A 47 16.18 -2.01 0.32
C GLN A 47 16.61 -0.83 -0.56
N LYS A 48 17.53 0.02 -0.10
CA LYS A 48 17.98 1.17 -0.89
C LYS A 48 18.85 0.72 -2.06
N GLN A 49 19.78 -0.20 -1.80
CA GLN A 49 20.62 -0.78 -2.83
C GLN A 49 19.77 -1.58 -3.85
N PHE A 50 18.80 -2.35 -3.37
CA PHE A 50 17.85 -3.05 -4.25
C PHE A 50 17.04 -2.05 -5.10
N GLU A 51 16.46 -1.02 -4.50
CA GLU A 51 15.69 -0.01 -5.23
C GLU A 51 16.51 0.77 -6.26
N SER A 52 17.80 0.97 -6.00
CA SER A 52 18.75 1.59 -6.92
C SER A 52 19.05 0.67 -8.10
N HIS A 53 19.37 -0.59 -7.85
CA HIS A 53 19.73 -1.57 -8.89
C HIS A 53 18.53 -1.99 -9.76
N TYR A 54 17.32 -1.94 -9.19
CA TYR A 54 16.09 -2.30 -9.88
C TYR A 54 15.20 -1.10 -10.22
N LYS A 55 15.79 0.09 -10.37
CA LYS A 55 15.05 1.31 -10.79
C LYS A 55 14.31 1.11 -12.10
N PHE A 56 14.91 0.37 -13.04
CA PHE A 56 14.33 0.05 -14.34
C PHE A 56 12.98 -0.69 -14.24
N LEU A 57 12.71 -1.43 -13.15
CA LEU A 57 11.41 -2.08 -12.96
C LEU A 57 10.28 -1.06 -12.74
N ARG A 58 10.58 0.10 -12.15
CA ARG A 58 9.62 1.20 -12.01
C ARG A 58 9.41 1.90 -13.35
N GLU A 59 10.50 2.18 -14.06
CA GLU A 59 10.47 2.80 -15.38
C GLU A 59 9.66 1.94 -16.37
N GLN A 60 9.93 0.62 -16.41
CA GLN A 60 9.18 -0.33 -17.23
C GLN A 60 7.68 -0.37 -16.86
N GLN A 61 7.33 -0.32 -15.56
CA GLN A 61 5.93 -0.25 -15.14
C GLN A 61 5.25 1.04 -15.60
N GLU A 62 5.95 2.17 -15.53
CA GLU A 62 5.45 3.48 -15.98
C GLU A 62 5.29 3.52 -17.52
N GLU A 63 6.23 2.94 -18.26
CA GLU A 63 6.15 2.77 -19.71
C GLU A 63 4.96 1.87 -20.12
N GLU A 64 4.79 0.72 -19.45
CA GLU A 64 3.64 -0.14 -19.68
C GLU A 64 2.31 0.57 -19.39
N GLU A 65 2.27 1.39 -18.34
CA GLU A 65 1.10 2.22 -18.02
C GLU A 65 0.80 3.27 -19.09
N THR A 66 1.82 4.01 -19.54
CA THR A 66 1.65 5.06 -20.56
C THR A 66 1.22 4.44 -21.88
N ARG A 67 1.84 3.33 -22.29
CA ARG A 67 1.44 2.54 -23.46
C ARG A 67 0.00 2.02 -23.33
N ARG A 68 -0.37 1.46 -22.18
CA ARG A 68 -1.75 1.00 -21.93
C ARG A 68 -2.76 2.15 -22.06
N ARG A 69 -2.46 3.33 -21.49
CA ARG A 69 -3.33 4.51 -21.58
C ARG A 69 -3.43 5.04 -23.00
N HIS A 70 -2.33 5.05 -23.75
CA HIS A 70 -2.33 5.43 -25.17
C HIS A 70 -3.17 4.45 -26.00
N ARG A 71 -2.96 3.15 -25.85
CA ARG A 71 -3.78 2.11 -26.52
C ARG A 71 -5.27 2.27 -26.19
N MET A 72 -5.61 2.52 -24.93
CA MET A 72 -7.00 2.79 -24.53
C MET A 72 -7.58 4.05 -25.20
N ARG A 73 -6.78 5.11 -25.41
CA ARG A 73 -7.22 6.32 -26.13
C ARG A 73 -7.48 6.00 -27.61
N CYS A 74 -6.57 5.28 -28.25
CA CYS A 74 -6.70 4.85 -29.64
C CYS A 74 -7.96 3.98 -29.84
N LEU A 75 -8.16 2.97 -28.99
CA LEU A 75 -9.36 2.12 -29.03
C LEU A 75 -10.64 2.90 -28.81
N LYS A 76 -10.68 3.87 -27.89
CA LYS A 76 -11.86 4.72 -27.67
C LYS A 76 -12.22 5.54 -28.90
N CYS A 77 -11.21 6.05 -29.61
CA CYS A 77 -11.40 6.83 -30.83
C CYS A 77 -12.07 5.95 -31.91
N ILE A 78 -11.53 4.76 -32.17
CA ILE A 78 -12.09 3.84 -33.17
C ILE A 78 -13.46 3.30 -32.76
N VAL A 79 -13.66 2.95 -31.49
CA VAL A 79 -14.97 2.47 -31.00
C VAL A 79 -16.04 3.55 -31.19
N ARG A 80 -15.72 4.81 -30.83
CA ARG A 80 -16.65 5.94 -31.03
C ARG A 80 -17.00 6.12 -32.51
N ARG A 81 -16.02 6.00 -33.40
CA ARG A 81 -16.25 6.04 -34.84
C ARG A 81 -17.17 4.91 -35.30
N GLY A 82 -16.88 3.66 -34.93
CA GLY A 82 -17.70 2.51 -35.30
C GLY A 82 -19.14 2.58 -34.76
N GLU A 83 -19.33 3.18 -33.57
CA GLU A 83 -20.66 3.45 -33.01
C GLU A 83 -21.43 4.53 -33.80
N LEU A 84 -20.73 5.55 -34.33
CA LEU A 84 -21.33 6.56 -35.20
C LEU A 84 -21.68 5.98 -36.58
N GLU A 85 -20.79 5.17 -37.16
CA GLU A 85 -21.04 4.42 -38.41
C GLU A 85 -22.25 3.49 -38.25
N ALA A 86 -22.33 2.74 -37.14
CA ALA A 86 -23.46 1.84 -36.87
C ALA A 86 -24.79 2.58 -36.61
N SER A 87 -24.75 3.81 -36.10
CA SER A 87 -25.96 4.62 -35.87
C SER A 87 -26.43 5.38 -37.11
N GLY A 88 -25.69 5.31 -38.24
CA GLY A 88 -26.03 5.98 -39.49
C GLY A 88 -25.82 7.50 -39.45
N ALA A 89 -25.01 7.99 -38.52
CA ALA A 89 -24.64 9.41 -38.47
C ALA A 89 -23.73 9.77 -39.65
N ASN A 90 -23.90 10.97 -40.21
CA ASN A 90 -23.03 11.48 -41.27
C ASN A 90 -21.61 11.69 -40.74
N LEU A 91 -20.68 10.83 -41.15
CA LEU A 91 -19.25 10.94 -40.79
C LEU A 91 -18.60 12.21 -41.33
N GLU A 92 -19.13 12.80 -42.39
CA GLU A 92 -18.61 14.06 -42.95
C GLU A 92 -18.90 15.28 -42.05
N GLU A 93 -19.96 15.23 -41.25
CA GLU A 93 -20.30 16.30 -40.28
C GLU A 93 -19.43 16.22 -39.02
N TYR A 94 -18.90 15.04 -38.72
CA TYR A 94 -17.95 14.78 -37.63
C TYR A 94 -16.62 14.34 -38.23
N ASP A 95 -15.83 15.29 -38.74
CA ASP A 95 -14.49 14.98 -39.21
C ASP A 95 -13.61 14.51 -38.04
N LEU A 96 -13.63 13.21 -37.80
CA LEU A 96 -12.82 12.55 -36.78
C LEU A 96 -11.37 12.42 -37.22
N SER A 97 -11.01 12.79 -38.46
CA SER A 97 -9.66 12.60 -39.00
C SER A 97 -8.61 13.44 -38.25
N GLU A 98 -8.95 14.65 -37.80
CA GLU A 98 -8.06 15.48 -36.99
C GLU A 98 -7.84 14.87 -35.60
N ASN A 99 -8.91 14.42 -34.95
CA ASN A 99 -8.83 13.74 -33.65
C ASN A 99 -8.08 12.39 -33.75
N GLU A 100 -8.28 11.64 -34.83
CA GLU A 100 -7.56 10.39 -35.10
C GLU A 100 -6.06 10.67 -35.30
N ARG A 101 -5.70 11.68 -36.09
CA ARG A 101 -4.31 12.10 -36.30
C ARG A 101 -3.65 12.59 -35.03
N GLU A 102 -4.37 13.33 -34.18
CA GLU A 102 -3.84 13.79 -32.89
C GLU A 102 -3.62 12.63 -31.91
N VAL A 103 -4.54 11.67 -31.84
CA VAL A 103 -4.47 10.55 -30.88
C VAL A 103 -3.42 9.52 -31.26
N PHE A 104 -3.30 9.21 -32.55
CA PHE A 104 -2.34 8.25 -33.07
C PHE A 104 -0.98 8.88 -33.36
N GLY A 105 -0.94 10.14 -33.81
CA GLY A 105 0.26 10.75 -34.35
C GLY A 105 0.57 10.27 -35.77
N GLU A 106 1.51 10.95 -36.42
CA GLU A 106 1.94 10.64 -37.79
C GLU A 106 2.63 9.28 -37.90
N ASP A 107 3.28 8.83 -36.82
CA ASP A 107 4.08 7.59 -36.78
C ASP A 107 3.22 6.31 -36.69
N HIS A 108 1.92 6.43 -36.35
CA HIS A 108 1.05 5.27 -36.07
C HIS A 108 -0.16 5.17 -37.00
N LEU A 109 -0.07 5.75 -38.20
CA LEU A 109 -1.15 5.71 -39.19
C LEU A 109 -1.44 4.28 -39.68
N ASP A 110 -0.43 3.43 -39.80
CA ASP A 110 -0.62 2.01 -40.17
C ASP A 110 -1.42 1.24 -39.11
N GLU A 111 -1.17 1.53 -37.83
CA GLU A 111 -1.92 0.93 -36.71
C GLU A 111 -3.38 1.41 -36.71
N LEU A 112 -3.62 2.69 -37.02
CA LEU A 112 -4.95 3.24 -37.21
C LEU A 112 -5.72 2.50 -38.29
N LEU A 113 -5.09 2.31 -39.47
CA LEU A 113 -5.69 1.57 -40.58
C LEU A 113 -5.99 0.12 -40.19
N ALA A 114 -5.03 -0.57 -39.56
CA ALA A 114 -5.23 -1.94 -39.09
C ALA A 114 -6.39 -2.06 -38.09
N MET A 115 -6.57 -1.08 -37.20
CA MET A 115 -7.68 -1.09 -36.25
C MET A 115 -9.04 -0.81 -36.88
N LYS A 116 -9.12 0.02 -37.92
CA LYS A 116 -10.37 0.27 -38.66
C LYS A 116 -10.91 -0.99 -39.35
N LEU A 117 -10.02 -1.91 -39.72
CA LEU A 117 -10.39 -3.18 -40.35
C LEU A 117 -10.87 -4.24 -39.35
N ARG A 118 -10.66 -4.04 -38.05
CA ARG A 118 -11.08 -5.00 -37.02
C ARG A 118 -12.57 -4.83 -36.69
N PRO A 119 -13.27 -5.93 -36.37
CA PRO A 119 -14.67 -5.86 -36.01
C PRO A 119 -14.85 -5.11 -34.66
N LEU A 120 -15.88 -4.26 -34.61
CA LEU A 120 -16.17 -3.40 -33.45
C LEU A 120 -16.28 -4.16 -32.11
N PRO A 121 -16.95 -5.33 -32.03
CA PRO A 121 -17.05 -6.08 -30.77
C PRO A 121 -15.69 -6.47 -30.18
N ASP A 122 -14.71 -6.84 -31.01
CA ASP A 122 -13.37 -7.22 -30.56
C ASP A 122 -12.63 -6.02 -29.95
N LEU A 123 -12.75 -4.85 -30.57
CA LEU A 123 -12.16 -3.61 -30.08
C LEU A 123 -12.80 -3.16 -28.75
N GLN A 124 -14.11 -3.33 -28.61
CA GLN A 124 -14.83 -3.06 -27.36
C GLN A 124 -14.39 -4.02 -26.24
N MET A 125 -14.23 -5.31 -26.53
CA MET A 125 -13.72 -6.29 -25.56
C MET A 125 -12.29 -5.95 -25.11
N GLU A 126 -11.40 -5.63 -26.05
CA GLU A 126 -10.03 -5.21 -25.75
C GLU A 126 -10.02 -3.97 -24.86
N LEU A 127 -10.82 -2.96 -25.19
CA LEU A 127 -10.95 -1.73 -24.41
C LEU A 127 -11.43 -2.02 -22.98
N GLN A 128 -12.43 -2.87 -22.81
CA GLN A 128 -12.92 -3.27 -21.49
C GLN A 128 -11.85 -4.03 -20.69
N GLY A 129 -11.08 -4.91 -21.34
CA GLY A 129 -9.96 -5.62 -20.72
C GLY A 129 -8.93 -4.65 -20.16
N LEU A 130 -8.44 -3.72 -20.98
CA LEU A 130 -7.46 -2.72 -20.58
C LEU A 130 -7.99 -1.79 -19.48
N GLN A 131 -9.27 -1.42 -19.51
CA GLN A 131 -9.91 -0.63 -18.44
C GLN A 131 -9.88 -1.37 -17.10
N ARG A 132 -10.22 -2.68 -17.09
CA ARG A 132 -10.18 -3.50 -15.87
C ARG A 132 -8.76 -3.62 -15.33
N GLU A 133 -7.78 -3.82 -16.19
CA GLU A 133 -6.36 -3.88 -15.81
C GLU A 133 -5.87 -2.55 -15.22
N SER A 134 -6.20 -1.43 -15.87
CA SER A 134 -5.87 -0.10 -15.39
C SER A 134 -6.47 0.16 -14.00
N GLN A 135 -7.74 -0.20 -13.78
CA GLN A 135 -8.38 -0.09 -12.46
C GLN A 135 -7.71 -0.96 -11.40
N ARG A 136 -7.32 -2.20 -11.74
CA ARG A 136 -6.55 -3.08 -10.85
C ARG A 136 -5.18 -2.50 -10.52
N HIS A 137 -4.52 -1.88 -11.50
CA HIS A 137 -3.24 -1.21 -11.28
C HIS A 137 -3.39 -0.04 -10.29
N VAL A 138 -4.35 0.84 -10.54
CA VAL A 138 -4.64 2.00 -9.68
C VAL A 138 -5.00 1.56 -8.25
N SER A 139 -5.77 0.48 -8.08
CA SER A 139 -6.13 -0.01 -6.75
C SER A 139 -4.93 -0.57 -5.98
N ARG A 140 -4.04 -1.32 -6.66
CA ARG A 140 -2.77 -1.82 -6.09
C ARG A 140 -1.86 -0.67 -5.67
N MET A 141 -1.71 0.35 -6.52
CA MET A 141 -0.87 1.51 -6.24
C MET A 141 -1.40 2.35 -5.08
N LYS A 142 -2.71 2.59 -5.02
CA LYS A 142 -3.36 3.27 -3.89
C LYS A 142 -3.12 2.52 -2.58
N GLY A 143 -3.21 1.19 -2.58
CA GLY A 143 -2.93 0.36 -1.41
C GLY A 143 -1.49 0.54 -0.89
N ARG A 144 -0.51 0.47 -1.81
CA ARG A 144 0.91 0.70 -1.49
C ARG A 144 1.17 2.12 -0.96
N GLN A 145 0.54 3.13 -1.55
CA GLN A 145 0.68 4.52 -1.12
C GLN A 145 0.11 4.77 0.29
N VAL A 146 -1.03 4.15 0.61
CA VAL A 146 -1.62 4.24 1.96
C VAL A 146 -0.72 3.54 2.99
N GLN A 147 -0.18 2.38 2.65
CA GLN A 147 0.71 1.63 3.54
C GLN A 147 2.02 2.39 3.81
N SER A 148 2.70 2.85 2.75
CA SER A 148 3.92 3.67 2.87
C SER A 148 3.68 4.96 3.66
N SER A 149 2.56 5.64 3.43
CA SER A 149 2.17 6.82 4.23
C SER A 149 2.08 6.51 5.72
N ARG A 150 1.45 5.38 6.09
CA ARG A 150 1.33 4.95 7.49
C ARG A 150 2.67 4.60 8.10
N ASP A 151 3.53 3.91 7.35
CA ASP A 151 4.84 3.50 7.85
C ASP A 151 5.80 4.68 7.99
N ASN A 152 5.71 5.67 7.09
CA ASN A 152 6.42 6.95 7.22
C ASN A 152 5.96 7.72 8.46
N LEU A 153 4.65 7.80 8.71
CA LEU A 153 4.11 8.44 9.91
C LEU A 153 4.59 7.75 11.19
N LYS A 154 4.59 6.41 11.25
CA LYS A 154 5.18 5.68 12.40
C LYS A 154 6.66 6.02 12.59
N LYS A 155 7.45 6.04 11.50
CA LYS A 155 8.87 6.41 11.54
C LYS A 155 9.04 7.83 12.05
N GLU A 156 8.22 8.78 11.63
CA GLU A 156 8.26 10.16 12.12
C GLU A 156 7.97 10.26 13.61
N ILE A 157 6.95 9.56 14.11
CA ILE A 157 6.63 9.56 15.55
C ILE A 157 7.82 9.03 16.36
N ILE A 158 8.39 7.90 15.94
CA ILE A 158 9.55 7.32 16.60
C ILE A 158 10.75 8.28 16.55
N LYS A 159 10.95 8.97 15.42
CA LYS A 159 11.99 10.00 15.29
C LYS A 159 11.75 11.17 16.23
N ARG A 160 10.53 11.69 16.34
CA ARG A 160 10.16 12.79 17.27
C ARG A 160 10.44 12.41 18.72
N GLU A 161 10.08 11.18 19.10
CA GLU A 161 10.38 10.64 20.44
C GLU A 161 11.89 10.51 20.69
N ALA A 162 12.64 10.00 19.71
CA ALA A 162 14.10 9.89 19.81
C ALA A 162 14.77 11.27 19.94
N VAL A 163 14.28 12.28 19.20
CA VAL A 163 14.75 13.66 19.31
C VAL A 163 14.43 14.25 20.69
N ALA A 164 13.23 14.04 21.22
CA ALA A 164 12.86 14.51 22.55
C ALA A 164 13.74 13.93 23.67
N VAL A 165 14.25 12.71 23.49
CA VAL A 165 15.23 12.11 24.42
C VAL A 165 16.60 12.75 24.27
N LYS A 166 17.06 12.97 23.03
CA LYS A 166 18.33 13.65 22.76
C LYS A 166 18.36 15.07 23.32
N GLU A 167 17.23 15.77 23.23
CA GLU A 167 17.04 17.13 23.79
C GLU A 167 16.88 17.13 25.32
N GLY A 168 16.92 15.96 25.99
CA GLY A 168 16.78 15.85 27.44
C GLY A 168 15.36 16.08 27.97
N LYS A 169 14.37 16.34 27.10
CA LYS A 169 12.95 16.49 27.49
C LYS A 169 12.35 15.20 28.03
N LYS A 170 12.90 14.05 27.65
CA LYS A 170 12.51 12.72 28.14
C LYS A 170 13.74 11.90 28.49
N GLN A 171 13.68 11.12 29.57
CA GLN A 171 14.81 10.26 29.97
C GLN A 171 14.98 9.00 29.10
N ARG A 172 13.91 8.47 28.49
CA ARG A 172 13.96 7.23 27.69
C ARG A 172 13.04 7.32 26.47
N PRO A 173 13.42 6.68 25.34
CA PRO A 173 12.58 6.63 24.16
C PRO A 173 11.32 5.82 24.46
N PHE A 174 10.18 6.50 24.45
CA PHE A 174 8.88 5.87 24.65
C PHE A 174 8.37 5.38 23.29
N ILE A 175 8.25 4.07 23.10
CA ILE A 175 7.58 3.51 21.92
C ILE A 175 6.07 3.66 22.16
N PRO A 176 5.35 4.46 21.35
CA PRO A 176 3.92 4.66 21.56
C PRO A 176 3.14 3.35 21.52
N LYS A 177 2.10 3.26 22.35
CA LYS A 177 1.21 2.10 22.32
C LYS A 177 0.44 2.07 21.00
N ARG A 178 0.00 0.88 20.57
CA ARG A 178 -0.83 0.70 19.35
C ARG A 178 -2.04 1.65 19.29
N ALA A 179 -2.66 1.95 20.44
CA ALA A 179 -3.78 2.89 20.52
C ALA A 179 -3.39 4.33 20.16
N GLN A 180 -2.21 4.79 20.57
CA GLN A 180 -1.70 6.13 20.24
C GLN A 180 -1.38 6.23 18.75
N PHE A 181 -0.69 5.24 18.19
CA PHE A 181 -0.45 5.19 16.74
C PHE A 181 -1.76 5.24 15.93
N LYS A 182 -2.81 4.53 16.37
CA LYS A 182 -4.12 4.59 15.69
C LYS A 182 -4.74 5.98 15.75
N ARG A 183 -4.66 6.67 16.90
CA ARG A 183 -5.17 8.04 17.06
C ARG A 183 -4.43 9.01 16.13
N GLU A 184 -3.12 8.92 16.06
CA GLU A 184 -2.29 9.78 15.21
C GLU A 184 -2.50 9.52 13.72
N ILE A 185 -2.62 8.24 13.31
CA ILE A 185 -3.00 7.90 11.93
C ILE A 185 -4.37 8.49 11.60
N LEU A 186 -5.35 8.42 12.52
CA LEU A 186 -6.67 9.02 12.29
C LEU A 186 -6.58 10.54 12.20
N ALA A 187 -5.81 11.19 13.07
CA ALA A 187 -5.59 12.63 13.04
C ALA A 187 -4.99 13.08 11.70
N ASP A 188 -3.93 12.42 11.21
CA ASP A 188 -3.33 12.69 9.90
C ASP A 188 -4.33 12.44 8.75
N THR A 189 -5.18 11.42 8.84
CA THR A 189 -6.23 11.22 7.82
C THR A 189 -7.26 12.34 7.81
N PHE A 190 -7.66 12.86 8.97
CA PHE A 190 -8.60 13.97 9.06
C PHE A 190 -7.98 15.27 8.56
N GLU A 191 -6.75 15.57 8.97
CA GLU A 191 -6.01 16.75 8.53
C GLU A 191 -5.83 16.74 7.00
N ARG A 192 -5.50 15.59 6.39
CA ARG A 192 -5.42 15.47 4.93
C ARG A 192 -6.76 15.68 4.23
N LEU A 193 -7.85 15.19 4.81
CA LEU A 193 -9.20 15.35 4.25
C LEU A 193 -9.63 16.81 4.33
N GLU A 194 -9.36 17.47 5.45
CA GLU A 194 -9.63 18.88 5.67
C GLU A 194 -8.83 19.76 4.70
N ARG A 195 -7.54 19.49 4.53
CA ARG A 195 -6.71 20.20 3.53
C ARG A 195 -7.21 20.02 2.09
N LYS A 196 -7.77 18.87 1.74
CA LYS A 196 -8.20 18.56 0.36
C LYS A 196 -9.62 19.03 0.02
N GLY A 197 -10.54 19.02 0.98
CA GLY A 197 -11.96 19.27 0.72
C GLY A 197 -12.70 19.93 1.88
N GLY A 198 -11.96 20.50 2.83
CA GLY A 198 -12.49 21.19 4.00
C GLY A 198 -13.35 20.29 4.89
N LYS A 199 -14.17 20.96 5.71
CA LYS A 199 -15.06 20.30 6.68
C LYS A 199 -16.05 19.33 6.02
N ARG A 200 -16.59 19.67 4.84
CA ARG A 200 -17.52 18.81 4.08
C ARG A 200 -16.93 17.44 3.73
N ALA A 201 -15.63 17.39 3.39
CA ALA A 201 -14.96 16.13 3.09
C ALA A 201 -14.75 15.26 4.33
N VAL A 202 -14.50 15.89 5.48
CA VAL A 202 -14.42 15.22 6.77
C VAL A 202 -15.78 14.66 7.17
N ASP A 203 -16.85 15.45 7.08
CA ASP A 203 -18.22 15.04 7.43
C ASP A 203 -18.67 13.84 6.58
N LYS A 204 -18.47 13.92 5.26
CA LYS A 204 -18.76 12.79 4.34
C LYS A 204 -17.96 11.54 4.66
N TYR A 205 -16.72 11.69 5.12
CA TYR A 205 -15.89 10.57 5.55
C TYR A 205 -16.45 9.92 6.82
N VAL A 206 -16.87 10.73 7.80
CA VAL A 206 -17.48 10.26 9.06
C VAL A 206 -18.81 9.56 8.79
N GLU A 207 -19.70 10.15 7.99
CA GLU A 207 -20.99 9.55 7.60
C GLU A 207 -20.82 8.18 6.94
N ARG A 208 -19.85 8.06 6.03
CA ARG A 208 -19.56 6.78 5.38
C ARG A 208 -19.02 5.73 6.37
N LYS A 209 -18.35 6.17 7.43
CA LYS A 209 -17.79 5.29 8.46
C LYS A 209 -18.79 4.92 9.54
N SER A 210 -19.77 5.77 9.84
CA SER A 210 -20.83 5.48 10.81
C SER A 210 -21.92 4.56 10.24
N ARG A 211 -22.09 4.51 8.92
CA ARG A 211 -23.03 3.60 8.23
C ARG A 211 -22.54 2.16 8.07
N ARG A 212 -21.29 1.86 8.45
CA ARG A 212 -20.69 0.52 8.38
C ARG A 212 -20.59 -0.07 9.77
#